data_AF-Q7U5W1-F1
#
_entry.id   AF-Q7U5W1-F1
#
_cell.length_a   1.000
_cell.length_b   1.000
_cell.length_c   1.000
_cell.angle_alpha   90.00
_cell.angle_beta   90.00
_cell.angle_gamma   90.00
#
_symmetry.space_group_name_H-M   'P 1'
#
loop_
_entity.id
_entity.type
_entity.pdbx_description
1 polymer ?
#
loop_
_entity_poly.entity_id
_entity_poly.type
_entity_poly.pdbx_seq_one_letter_code
_entity_poly.pdbx_strand_id
1 'polypeptide(L)'
;MLSRPHPCLGWLHISPADTRRVMDRLLAERDAALEVDPTFSGMPQSFIDWTWHTWLPSHLHRYEKQVEAHMLYLDSKIGTLNSELEKRVGGVLDDRDAAADLRDRLQRELDAREMAS
;
A
#
# COMPACT_ATOMS: atom_id res chain seq x y z
N MET A 1 -3.78 3.57 -31.93
CA MET A 1 -3.06 4.12 -30.76
C MET A 1 -3.12 3.08 -29.65
N LEU A 2 -1.97 2.71 -29.06
CA LEU A 2 -1.88 1.71 -27.99
C LEU A 2 -2.49 2.27 -26.69
N SER A 3 -3.08 1.41 -25.86
CA SER A 3 -3.55 1.77 -24.52
C SER A 3 -2.39 2.20 -23.63
N ARG A 4 -2.63 3.14 -22.72
CA ARG A 4 -1.62 3.66 -21.78
C ARG A 4 -2.12 3.50 -20.34
N PRO A 5 -1.24 3.35 -19.35
CA PRO A 5 -1.66 3.32 -17.95
C PRO A 5 -2.27 4.66 -17.54
N HIS A 6 -3.33 4.62 -16.74
CA HIS A 6 -3.92 5.80 -16.11
C HIS A 6 -2.91 6.42 -15.15
N PRO A 7 -2.67 7.75 -15.17
CA PRO A 7 -1.61 8.39 -14.40
C PRO A 7 -1.75 8.20 -12.89
N CYS A 8 -2.97 8.23 -12.35
CA CYS A 8 -3.23 7.94 -10.92
C CYS A 8 -3.38 6.44 -10.62
N LEU A 9 -3.77 5.63 -11.61
CA LEU A 9 -4.08 4.20 -11.44
C LEU A 9 -3.15 3.41 -12.35
N GLY A 10 -1.84 3.42 -12.06
CA GLY A 10 -0.80 2.94 -12.97
C GLY A 10 -0.94 1.48 -13.46
N TRP A 11 -1.80 0.68 -12.82
CA TRP A 11 -2.15 -0.68 -13.23
C TRP A 11 -3.27 -0.73 -14.29
N LEU A 12 -4.11 0.31 -14.38
CA LEU A 12 -5.27 0.38 -15.26
C LEU A 12 -4.89 0.95 -16.62
N HIS A 13 -4.95 0.12 -17.67
CA HIS A 13 -4.69 0.54 -19.04
C HIS A 13 -5.96 1.09 -19.68
N ILE A 14 -5.93 2.37 -20.03
CA ILE A 14 -7.06 3.12 -20.55
C ILE A 14 -6.97 3.32 -22.06
N SER A 15 -8.14 3.48 -22.69
CA SER A 15 -8.25 3.74 -24.12
C SER A 15 -7.57 5.05 -24.51
N PRO A 16 -7.13 5.23 -25.76
CA PRO A 16 -6.55 6.50 -26.22
C PRO A 16 -7.48 7.70 -26.05
N ALA A 17 -8.80 7.49 -26.19
CA ALA A 17 -9.80 8.54 -26.01
C ALA A 17 -9.89 8.99 -24.56
N ASP A 18 -9.91 8.04 -23.61
CA ASP A 18 -9.94 8.37 -22.19
C ASP A 18 -8.59 8.92 -21.72
N THR A 19 -7.48 8.42 -22.28
CA THR A 19 -6.13 8.95 -22.00
C THR A 19 -6.08 10.44 -22.23
N ARG A 20 -6.61 10.91 -23.38
CA ARG A 20 -6.64 12.34 -23.68
C ARG A 20 -7.40 13.13 -22.61
N ARG A 21 -8.63 12.71 -22.29
CA ARG A 21 -9.48 13.39 -21.30
C ARG A 21 -8.86 13.43 -19.91
N VAL A 22 -8.28 12.33 -19.48
CA VAL A 22 -7.63 12.18 -18.18
C VAL A 22 -6.38 13.07 -18.10
N MET A 23 -5.56 13.10 -19.16
CA MET A 23 -4.36 13.95 -19.20
C MET A 23 -4.71 15.43 -19.28
N ASP A 24 -5.72 15.81 -20.08
CA ASP A 24 -6.19 17.20 -20.17
C ASP A 24 -6.67 17.70 -18.79
N ARG A 25 -7.42 16.85 -18.07
CA ARG A 25 -7.85 17.15 -16.69
C ARG A 25 -6.68 17.29 -15.73
N LEU A 26 -5.71 16.36 -15.77
CA LEU A 26 -4.51 16.41 -14.94
C LEU A 26 -3.71 17.69 -15.14
N LEU A 27 -3.53 18.11 -16.40
CA LEU A 27 -2.82 19.34 -16.72
C LEU A 27 -3.56 20.57 -16.16
N ALA A 28 -4.88 20.66 -16.38
CA ALA A 28 -5.68 21.78 -15.86
C ALA A 28 -5.60 21.89 -14.33
N GLU A 29 -5.67 20.76 -13.61
CA GLU A 29 -5.60 20.78 -12.16
C GLU A 29 -4.19 21.03 -11.63
N ARG A 30 -3.16 20.59 -12.36
CA ARG A 30 -1.76 20.92 -12.03
C ARG A 30 -1.50 22.40 -12.21
N ASP A 31 -2.01 22.99 -13.29
CA ASP A 31 -1.85 24.41 -13.56
C ASP A 31 -2.57 25.24 -12.48
N ALA A 32 -3.78 24.84 -12.05
CA ALA A 32 -4.46 25.44 -10.91
C ALA A 32 -3.68 25.30 -9.58
N ALA A 33 -3.02 24.16 -9.35
CA ALA A 33 -2.17 23.99 -8.17
C ALA A 33 -0.94 24.90 -8.20
N LEU A 34 -0.33 25.09 -9.38
CA LEU A 34 0.82 25.98 -9.58
C LEU A 34 0.45 27.47 -9.41
N GLU A 35 -0.78 27.85 -9.74
CA GLU A 35 -1.29 29.21 -9.47
C GLU A 35 -1.38 29.50 -7.97
N VAL A 36 -1.71 28.49 -7.15
CA VAL A 36 -1.79 28.62 -5.69
C VAL A 36 -0.41 28.52 -5.03
N ASP A 37 0.40 27.55 -5.48
CA ASP A 37 1.77 27.32 -5.02
C ASP A 37 2.70 27.13 -6.23
N PRO A 38 3.48 28.16 -6.62
CA PRO A 38 4.42 28.08 -7.74
C PRO A 38 5.51 27.01 -7.60
N THR A 39 5.72 26.48 -6.39
CA THR A 39 6.67 25.40 -6.12
C THR A 39 6.02 24.01 -6.07
N PHE A 40 4.72 23.94 -6.36
CA PHE A 40 3.96 22.71 -6.36
C PHE A 40 4.63 21.65 -7.25
N SER A 41 4.76 20.44 -6.71
CA SER A 41 5.28 19.29 -7.43
C SER A 41 4.45 18.05 -7.13
N GLY A 42 4.40 17.14 -8.11
CA GLY A 42 3.63 15.89 -8.00
C GLY A 42 2.22 15.99 -8.58
N MET A 43 1.34 15.11 -8.10
CA MET A 43 -0.03 14.97 -8.58
C MET A 43 -0.99 15.77 -7.69
N PRO A 44 -1.84 16.65 -8.25
CA PRO A 44 -2.83 17.39 -7.48
C PRO A 44 -3.81 16.46 -6.76
N GLN A 45 -4.12 16.76 -5.49
CA GLN A 45 -5.07 15.95 -4.70
C GLN A 45 -6.47 15.96 -5.32
N SER A 46 -6.89 17.10 -5.88
CA SER A 46 -8.16 17.22 -6.62
C SER A 46 -8.29 16.20 -7.75
N PHE A 47 -7.17 15.81 -8.37
CA PHE A 47 -7.17 14.93 -9.53
C PHE A 47 -7.30 13.48 -9.08
N ILE A 48 -6.64 13.16 -7.97
CA ILE A 48 -6.78 11.88 -7.27
C ILE A 48 -8.23 11.71 -6.83
N ASP A 49 -8.81 12.73 -6.18
CA ASP A 49 -10.19 12.69 -5.70
C ASP A 49 -11.19 12.54 -6.85
N TRP A 50 -11.00 13.31 -7.94
CA TRP A 50 -11.81 13.16 -9.15
C TRP A 50 -11.68 11.78 -9.77
N THR A 51 -10.46 11.22 -9.80
CA THR A 51 -10.21 9.87 -10.33
C THR A 51 -11.06 8.84 -9.58
N TRP A 52 -11.02 8.85 -8.25
CA TRP A 52 -11.68 7.84 -7.42
C TRP A 52 -13.19 8.07 -7.28
N HIS A 53 -13.63 9.31 -7.11
CA HIS A 53 -15.03 9.61 -6.82
C HIS A 53 -15.87 9.82 -8.08
N THR A 54 -15.26 10.09 -9.24
CA THR A 54 -15.99 10.45 -10.47
C THR A 54 -15.58 9.62 -11.67
N TRP A 55 -14.30 9.66 -12.05
CA TRP A 55 -13.85 9.07 -13.31
C TRP A 55 -13.94 7.55 -13.30
N LEU A 56 -13.32 6.89 -12.30
CA LEU A 56 -13.31 5.43 -12.24
C LEU A 56 -14.73 4.85 -12.14
N PRO A 57 -15.61 5.28 -11.21
CA PRO A 57 -16.97 4.75 -11.13
C PRO A 57 -17.77 4.89 -12.43
N SER A 58 -17.65 6.02 -13.12
CA SER A 58 -18.35 6.24 -14.41
C SER A 58 -17.77 5.42 -15.57
N HIS A 59 -16.55 4.90 -15.43
CA HIS A 59 -15.84 4.15 -16.47
C HIS A 59 -15.70 2.65 -16.14
N LEU A 60 -16.18 2.18 -14.99
CA LEU A 60 -16.07 0.79 -14.54
C LEU A 60 -16.59 -0.19 -15.60
N HIS A 61 -17.75 0.08 -16.20
CA HIS A 61 -18.33 -0.77 -17.25
C HIS A 61 -17.40 -1.07 -18.44
N ARG A 62 -16.37 -0.25 -18.69
CA ARG A 62 -15.38 -0.48 -19.76
C ARG A 62 -14.11 -1.19 -19.27
N TYR A 63 -13.83 -1.11 -17.97
CA TYR A 63 -12.56 -1.52 -17.39
C TYR A 63 -12.69 -2.57 -16.28
N GLU A 64 -13.90 -3.06 -16.02
CA GLU A 64 -14.26 -4.01 -14.97
C GLU A 64 -13.29 -5.18 -14.87
N LYS A 65 -12.99 -5.86 -15.98
CA LYS A 65 -12.06 -7.00 -16.00
C LYS A 65 -10.65 -6.66 -15.50
N GLN A 66 -10.15 -5.46 -15.77
CA GLN A 66 -8.85 -5.02 -15.26
C GLN A 66 -8.91 -4.73 -13.76
N VAL A 67 -10.04 -4.18 -13.29
CA VAL A 67 -10.29 -3.93 -11.86
C VAL A 67 -10.37 -5.26 -11.12
N GLU A 68 -11.16 -6.22 -11.60
CA GLU A 68 -11.26 -7.57 -11.03
C GLU A 68 -9.90 -8.27 -10.99
N ALA A 69 -9.14 -8.22 -12.08
CA ALA A 69 -7.80 -8.81 -12.13
C ALA A 69 -6.85 -8.14 -11.12
N HIS A 70 -6.93 -6.82 -10.96
CA HIS A 70 -6.11 -6.11 -9.98
C HIS A 70 -6.54 -6.41 -8.53
N MET A 71 -7.84 -6.56 -8.27
CA MET A 71 -8.36 -7.01 -6.98
C MET A 71 -7.81 -8.38 -6.60
N LEU A 72 -7.85 -9.35 -7.51
CA LEU A 72 -7.28 -10.69 -7.29
C LEU A 72 -5.78 -10.63 -7.00
N TYR A 73 -5.04 -9.77 -7.72
CA TYR A 73 -3.63 -9.53 -7.44
C TYR A 73 -3.42 -8.95 -6.02
N LEU A 74 -4.23 -7.99 -5.61
CA LEU A 74 -4.15 -7.38 -4.28
C LEU A 74 -4.48 -8.39 -3.18
N ASP A 75 -5.51 -9.22 -3.37
CA ASP A 75 -5.88 -10.28 -2.41
C ASP A 75 -4.74 -11.28 -2.23
N SER A 76 -4.13 -11.72 -3.33
CA SER A 76 -2.96 -12.60 -3.28
C SER A 76 -1.79 -11.95 -2.55
N LYS A 77 -1.51 -10.68 -2.85
CA LYS A 77 -0.43 -9.91 -2.20
C LYS A 77 -0.67 -9.75 -0.69
N ILE A 78 -1.90 -9.45 -0.29
CA ILE A 78 -2.31 -9.36 1.12
C ILE A 78 -2.09 -10.71 1.81
N GLY A 79 -2.51 -11.81 1.18
CA GLY A 79 -2.28 -13.17 1.71
C GLY A 79 -0.81 -13.48 1.93
N THR A 80 0.07 -13.14 0.98
CA THR A 80 1.52 -13.30 1.14
C THR A 80 2.06 -12.46 2.31
N LEU A 81 1.69 -11.18 2.38
CA LEU A 81 2.14 -10.28 3.45
C LEU A 81 1.69 -10.76 4.84
N ASN A 82 0.47 -11.29 4.96
CA ASN A 82 -0.03 -11.85 6.21
C ASN A 82 0.78 -13.09 6.63
N SER A 83 1.08 -14.01 5.70
CA SER A 83 1.89 -15.19 6.01
C SER A 83 3.32 -14.82 6.42
N GLU A 84 3.91 -13.80 5.79
CA GLU A 84 5.22 -13.28 6.19
C GLU A 84 5.17 -12.65 7.60
N LEU A 85 4.11 -11.91 7.90
CA LEU A 85 3.91 -11.32 9.22
C LEU A 85 3.78 -12.41 10.30
N GLU A 86 2.95 -13.42 10.07
CA GLU A 86 2.76 -14.54 11.00
C GLU A 86 4.08 -15.26 11.30
N LYS A 87 4.90 -15.54 10.27
CA LYS A 87 6.22 -16.15 10.45
C LYS A 87 7.15 -15.30 11.29
N ARG A 88 7.19 -13.98 11.03
CA ARG A 88 8.03 -13.06 11.79
C ARG A 88 7.57 -12.95 13.24
N VAL A 89 6.26 -12.84 13.46
CA VAL A 89 5.69 -12.79 14.80
C VAL A 89 5.99 -14.09 15.56
N GLY A 90 5.85 -15.26 14.93
CA GLY A 90 6.21 -16.54 15.52
C GLY A 90 7.67 -16.57 15.98
N GLY A 91 8.62 -16.20 15.11
CA GLY A 91 10.04 -16.15 15.48
C GLY A 91 10.34 -15.18 16.63
N VAL A 92 9.69 -14.00 16.64
CA VAL A 92 9.86 -13.04 17.74
C VAL A 92 9.29 -13.57 19.06
N LEU A 93 8.19 -14.32 19.02
CA LEU A 93 7.62 -14.95 20.21
C LEU A 93 8.52 -16.07 20.75
N ASP A 94 9.08 -16.90 19.87
CA ASP A 94 10.03 -17.95 20.23
C ASP A 94 11.30 -17.35 20.89
N ASP A 95 11.85 -16.28 20.30
CA ASP A 95 13.01 -15.57 20.84
C ASP A 95 12.72 -14.96 22.22
N ARG A 96 11.52 -14.38 22.40
CA ARG A 96 11.06 -13.83 23.69
C ARG A 96 10.98 -14.93 24.74
N ASP A 97 10.40 -16.07 24.40
CA ASP A 97 10.20 -17.17 25.34
C ASP A 97 11.54 -17.80 25.74
N ALA A 98 12.46 -17.98 24.78
CA ALA A 98 13.83 -18.41 25.08
C ALA A 98 14.58 -17.43 26.00
N ALA A 99 14.39 -16.12 25.81
CA ALA A 99 14.98 -15.11 26.69
C ALA A 99 14.37 -15.14 28.10
N ALA A 100 13.05 -15.35 28.22
CA ALA A 100 12.36 -15.49 29.50
C ALA A 100 12.83 -16.73 30.26
N ASP A 101 12.96 -17.87 29.59
CA ASP A 101 13.45 -19.12 30.17
C ASP A 101 14.88 -18.98 30.70
N LEU A 102 15.76 -18.34 29.92
CA LEU A 102 17.15 -18.09 30.33
C LEU A 102 17.20 -17.17 31.55
N ARG A 103 16.43 -16.08 31.55
CA ARG A 103 16.31 -15.17 32.71
C ARG A 103 15.89 -15.93 33.96
N ASP A 104 14.84 -16.75 33.87
CA ASP A 104 14.30 -17.47 35.03
C ASP A 104 15.29 -18.51 35.55
N ARG A 105 16.02 -19.17 34.65
CA ARG A 105 17.10 -20.07 35.05
C ARG A 105 18.21 -19.34 35.80
N LEU A 106 18.67 -18.20 35.27
CA LEU A 106 19.70 -17.40 35.92
C LEU A 106 19.25 -16.86 37.28
N GLN A 107 17.99 -16.47 37.43
CA GLN A 107 17.43 -16.02 38.70
C GLN A 107 17.49 -17.13 39.77
N ARG A 108 17.11 -18.37 39.42
CA ARG A 108 17.18 -19.50 40.36
C ARG A 108 18.60 -19.77 40.86
N GLU A 109 19.61 -19.64 39.99
CA GLU A 109 21.02 -19.82 40.38
C GLU A 109 21.48 -18.72 41.35
N LEU A 110 21.02 -17.48 41.17
CA LEU A 110 21.29 -16.39 42.11
C LEU A 110 20.62 -16.65 43.47
N ASP A 111 19.34 -17.01 43.48
CA ASP A 111 18.60 -17.28 44.71
C ASP A 111 19.21 -18.45 45.50
N ALA A 112 19.64 -19.51 44.79
CA ALA A 112 20.30 -20.65 45.41
C ALA A 112 21.65 -20.28 46.05
N ARG A 113 22.40 -19.36 45.44
CA ARG A 113 23.66 -18.85 46.00
C ARG A 113 23.43 -18.01 47.25
N GLU A 114 22.38 -17.18 47.27
CA GLU A 114 22.05 -16.36 48.45
C GLU A 114 21.63 -17.22 49.64
N MET A 115 20.93 -18.34 49.43
CA MET A 115 20.55 -19.25 50.51
C MET A 115 21.70 -20.14 51.04
N ALA A 116 22.80 -20.25 50.29
CA ALA A 116 23.99 -21.01 50.69
C ALA A 116 25.06 -20.17 51.39
N SER A 117 24.86 -18.85 51.49
CA SER A 117 25.73 -17.88 52.19
C SER A 117 25.20 -17.57 53.58
#